data_AF-A0A963G1Y4-F1
#
_entry.id   AF-A0A963G1Y4-F1
#
_cell.length_a   1.000
_cell.length_b   1.000
_cell.length_c   1.000
_cell.angle_alpha   90.00
_cell.angle_beta   90.00
_cell.angle_gamma   90.00
#
_symmetry.space_group_name_H-M   'P 1'
#
loop_
_entity.id
_entity.type
_entity.pdbx_description
1 polymer ?
#
loop_
_entity_poly.entity_id
_entity_poly.type
_entity_poly.pdbx_seq_one_letter_code
_entity_poly.pdbx_strand_id
1 'polypeptide(L)' 'VSFFILGYLGVLPPTPGRTLVSQICSVIYFGFFLLMPWYSKLDKCQPEPERVNFK' A
#
# COMPACT_ATOMS: atom_id res chain seq x y z
N VAL A 1 -3.95 -4.29 3.79
CA VAL A 1 -3.73 -5.63 4.36
C VAL A 1 -2.31 -5.78 4.92
N SER A 2 -1.26 -5.57 4.12
CA SER A 2 0.15 -5.68 4.57
C SER A 2 0.50 -4.85 5.80
N PHE A 3 -0.05 -3.63 5.92
CA PHE A 3 0.14 -2.75 7.09
C PHE A 3 -0.33 -3.40 8.40
N PHE A 4 -1.51 -4.01 8.40
CA PHE A 4 -2.05 -4.69 9.59
C PHE A 4 -1.28 -5.98 9.93
N ILE A 5 -0.83 -6.72 8.91
CA ILE A 5 -0.02 -7.94 9.10
C ILE A 5 1.34 -7.61 9.74
N LEU A 6 2.02 -6.57 9.25
CA LEU A 6 3.28 -6.11 9.83
C LEU A 6 3.10 -5.59 11.26
N GLY A 7 2.02 -4.85 11.51
CA GLY A 7 1.67 -4.38 12.85
C GLY A 7 1.47 -5.53 13.85
N TYR A 8 0.75 -6.58 13.44
CA TYR A 8 0.54 -7.78 14.27
C TYR A 8 1.83 -8.59 14.48
N LEU A 9 2.60 -8.80 13.41
CA LEU A 9 3.89 -9.51 13.47
C LEU A 9 4.94 -8.75 14.29
N GLY A 10 4.86 -7.42 14.39
CA GLY A 10 5.77 -6.60 15.18
C GLY A 10 5.61 -6.73 16.70
N VAL A 11 4.45 -7.19 17.18
CA VAL A 11 4.19 -7.42 18.62
C VAL A 11 4.55 -8.85 19.04
N LEU A 12 4.70 -9.76 18.07
CA LEU A 12 5.02 -11.17 18.31
C LEU A 12 6.53 -11.43 18.34
N PRO A 13 6.99 -12.45 19.08
CA PRO A 13 8.39 -12.83 19.05
C PRO A 13 8.80 -13.31 17.65
N PRO A 14 10.04 -12.98 17.22
CA PRO A 14 10.54 -13.33 15.91
C PRO A 14 10.72 -14.84 15.79
N THR A 15 10.13 -15.43 14.76
CA THR A 15 10.35 -16.82 14.37
C THR A 15 10.73 -16.86 12.89
N PRO A 16 11.48 -17.87 12.41
CA PRO A 16 11.96 -17.89 11.02
C PRO A 16 10.84 -17.72 9.98
N GLY A 17 9.69 -18.36 10.19
CA GLY A 17 8.52 -18.21 9.32
C GLY A 17 7.89 -16.81 9.38
N ARG A 18 7.78 -16.21 10.58
CA ARG A 18 7.24 -14.86 10.76
C ARG A 18 8.15 -13.80 10.13
N THR A 19 9.47 -13.96 10.26
CA THR A 19 10.45 -13.05 9.68
C THR A 19 10.37 -13.03 8.16
N LEU A 20 10.23 -14.20 7.51
CA LEU A 20 10.02 -14.31 6.07
C LEU A 20 8.75 -13.58 5.61
N VAL A 21 7.63 -13.78 6.32
CA VAL A 21 6.37 -13.10 6.01
C VAL A 21 6.49 -11.59 6.20
N SER A 22 7.14 -11.14 7.29
CA SER A 22 7.39 -9.71 7.53
C SER A 22 8.24 -9.08 6.42
N GLN A 23 9.27 -9.77 5.93
CA GLN A 23 10.09 -9.28 4.80
C GLN A 23 9.26 -9.13 3.52
N ILE A 24 8.48 -10.15 3.16
CA ILE A 24 7.62 -10.11 1.97
C ILE A 24 6.58 -8.99 2.09
N CYS A 25 5.90 -8.88 3.23
CA CYS A 25 4.91 -7.82 3.46
C CYS A 25 5.54 -6.43 3.41
N SER A 26 6.80 -6.27 3.85
CA SER A 26 7.53 -5.01 3.77
C SER A 26 7.82 -4.62 2.33
N VAL A 27 8.31 -5.56 1.51
CA VAL A 27 8.54 -5.34 0.08
C VAL A 27 7.25 -4.97 -0.64
N ILE A 28 6.14 -5.66 -0.37
CA ILE A 28 4.83 -5.35 -0.96
C ILE A 28 4.35 -3.96 -0.54
N TYR A 29 4.52 -3.60 0.75
CA TYR A 29 4.08 -2.33 1.29
C TYR A 29 4.81 -1.15 0.63
N PHE A 30 6.14 -1.20 0.54
CA PHE A 30 6.91 -0.16 -0.14
C PHE A 30 6.76 -0.21 -1.67
N GLY A 31 6.58 -1.41 -2.24
CA GLY A 31 6.32 -1.61 -3.67
C GLY A 31 5.05 -0.90 -4.13
N PHE A 32 4.00 -0.87 -3.31
CA PHE A 32 2.78 -0.10 -3.59
C PHE A 32 3.08 1.40 -3.84
N PHE A 33 3.92 2.02 -3.01
CA PHE A 33 4.29 3.42 -3.19
C PHE A 33 5.21 3.64 -4.39
N LEU A 34 6.13 2.73 -4.66
CA LEU A 34 7.00 2.81 -5.84
C LEU A 34 6.24 2.64 -7.15
N LEU A 35 5.18 1.82 -7.14
CA LEU A 35 4.33 1.56 -8.30
C LEU A 35 3.18 2.58 -8.44
N MET A 36 2.92 3.42 -7.43
CA MET A 36 1.97 4.55 -7.47
C MET A 36 2.06 5.39 -8.76
N PRO A 37 3.22 5.88 -9.22
CA PRO A 37 3.32 6.66 -10.46
C PRO A 37 2.91 5.88 -11.72
N TRP A 38 2.92 4.55 -11.69
CA TRP A 38 2.46 3.72 -12.81
C TRP A 38 0.95 3.51 -12.75
N TYR A 39 0.42 3.16 -11.58
CA TYR A 39 -1.01 2.96 -11.39
C TYR A 39 -1.79 4.25 -11.66
N SER A 40 -1.33 5.40 -11.15
CA SER A 40 -2.00 6.69 -11.35
C SER A 40 -1.98 7.20 -12.80
N LYS A 41 -1.06 6.71 -13.65
CA LYS A 41 -1.03 7.04 -15.08
C LYS A 41 -1.98 6.18 -15.91
N LEU A 42 -2.24 4.95 -15.47
CA LEU A 42 -3.12 4.02 -16.15
C LEU A 42 -4.58 4.23 -15.76
N ASP A 43 -4.81 4.76 -14.56
CA ASP A 43 -6.15 5.02 -14.06
C ASP A 43 -6.76 6.28 -14.70
N LYS A 44 -8.00 6.18 -15.17
CA LYS A 44 -8.71 7.31 -15.78
C LYS A 44 -9.42 8.08 -14.68
N CYS A 45 -9.01 9.33 -14.46
CA CYS A 45 -9.70 10.20 -13.51
C CYS A 45 -11.16 10.40 -13.95
N GLN A 46 -12.10 10.13 -13.04
CA GLN A 46 -13.50 10.51 -13.24
C GLN A 46 -13.58 12.04 -13.32
N PRO A 47 -14.46 12.62 -14.16
CA PRO A 47 -14.67 14.06 -14.18
C PRO A 47 -15.01 14.59 -12.78
N GLU A 48 -14.40 15.72 -12.43
CA GLU A 48 -14.67 16.40 -11.17
C GLU A 48 -16.14 16.85 -11.09
N PRO A 49 -16.77 16.82 -9.90
CA PRO A 49 -18.17 17.18 -9.75
C PRO A 49 -18.40 18.67 -10.03
N GLU A 50 -19.54 19.04 -10.64
CA GLU A 50 -19.84 20.42 -11.05
C GLU A 50 -19.70 21.47 -9.94
N ARG A 51 -19.90 21.07 -8.67
CA ARG A 51 -19.76 21.92 -7.48
C ARG A 51 -18.35 22.46 -7.23
N VAL A 52 -17.31 21.95 -7.89
CA VAL A 52 -15.93 22.44 -7.77
C VAL A 52 -15.46 23.26 -8.98
N ASN A 53 -16.28 23.38 -10.02
CA ASN A 53 -16.02 24.33 -11.11
C ASN A 53 -16.48 25.72 -10.66
N PHE A 54 -15.58 26.47 -10.03
CA PHE A 54 -15.78 27.92 -9.85
C PHE A 54 -15.72 28.56 -11.25
N LYS A 55 -16.87 29.06 -11.70
CA LYS A 55 -17.01 29.76 -12.97
C LYS A 55 -16.53 31.20 -12.87
#